data_AF-A0A8T5TER7-F1
#
_entry.id   AF-A0A8T5TER7-F1
#
_cell.length_a   1.000
_cell.length_b   1.000
_cell.length_c   1.000
_cell.angle_alpha   90.00
_cell.angle_beta   90.00
_cell.angle_gamma   90.00
#
_symmetry.space_group_name_H-M   'P 1'
#
loop_
_entity.id
_entity.type
_entity.pdbx_description
1 polymer ?
#
loop_
_entity_poly.entity_id
_entity_poly.type
_entity_poly.pdbx_seq_one_letter_code
_entity_poly.pdbx_strand_id
1 'polypeptide(L)'
;MELQYQLNRISFKKIPAYKTSQICSCCGKEGLRKGKLFICKHCNLHLDADLNAARNIAQYKTDNKKKKHNIEPPYMGAQDCHLPVIKEDVRKCPDF
;
A
#
# COMPACT_ATOMS: atom_id res chain seq x y z
N MET A 1 5.61 17.15 -11.62
CA MET A 1 4.52 16.76 -10.70
C MET A 1 3.87 17.97 -10.02
N GLU A 2 4.63 18.90 -9.42
CA GLU A 2 4.06 20.03 -8.64
C GLU A 2 3.06 20.90 -9.43
N LEU A 3 3.38 21.25 -10.68
CA LEU A 3 2.47 22.03 -11.54
C LEU A 3 1.12 21.32 -11.80
N GLN A 4 1.15 20.00 -11.97
CA GLN A 4 -0.07 19.22 -12.21
C GLN A 4 -0.98 19.20 -10.98
N TYR A 5 -0.43 19.16 -9.77
CA TYR A 5 -1.22 19.25 -8.55
C TYR A 5 -1.94 20.60 -8.42
N GLN A 6 -1.25 21.70 -8.75
CA GLN A 6 -1.83 23.05 -8.73
C GLN A 6 -2.98 23.19 -9.72
N LEU A 7 -2.79 22.73 -10.96
CA LEU A 7 -3.81 22.79 -12.01
C LEU A 7 -5.06 21.98 -11.65
N ASN A 8 -4.87 20.81 -11.02
CA ASN A 8 -5.95 19.92 -10.64
C ASN A 8 -6.53 20.21 -9.24
N ARG A 9 -6.08 21.27 -8.55
CA ARG A 9 -6.49 21.63 -7.19
C ARG A 9 -6.32 20.49 -6.17
N ILE A 10 -5.28 19.67 -6.35
CA ILE A 10 -4.90 18.59 -5.44
C ILE A 10 -3.82 19.13 -4.50
N SER A 11 -4.01 18.99 -3.19
CA SER A 11 -2.98 19.33 -2.22
C SER A 11 -1.93 18.21 -2.14
N PHE A 12 -0.66 18.57 -1.99
CA PHE A 12 0.43 17.62 -1.80
C PHE A 12 1.32 18.03 -0.64
N LYS A 13 1.96 17.04 -0.01
CA LYS A 13 2.91 17.25 1.09
C LYS A 13 4.14 16.37 0.88
N LYS A 14 5.32 16.96 1.05
CA LYS A 14 6.58 16.20 1.13
C LYS A 14 6.76 15.69 2.56
N ILE A 15 7.07 14.40 2.70
CA ILE A 15 7.36 13.78 4.00
C ILE A 15 8.70 13.03 3.95
N PRO A 16 9.37 12.80 5.10
CA PRO A 16 10.55 11.94 5.15
C PRO A 16 10.21 10.50 4.76
N ALA A 17 10.99 9.93 3.83
CA ALA A 17 10.79 8.55 3.35
C ALA A 17 11.60 7.50 4.15
N TYR A 18 12.26 7.90 5.23
CA TYR A 18 13.16 7.02 5.97
C TYR A 18 12.43 5.78 6.50
N LYS A 19 12.96 4.59 6.16
CA LYS A 19 12.46 3.27 6.57
C LYS A 19 11.00 2.95 6.22
N THR A 20 10.31 3.74 5.39
CA THR A 20 8.89 3.49 5.04
C THR A 20 8.68 2.15 4.34
N SER A 21 9.69 1.61 3.64
CA SER A 21 9.59 0.28 3.01
C SER A 21 10.05 -0.89 3.90
N GLN A 22 10.58 -0.60 5.09
CA GLN A 22 11.12 -1.60 6.03
C GLN A 22 10.27 -1.74 7.29
N ILE A 23 9.43 -0.76 7.61
CA ILE A 23 8.47 -0.82 8.73
C ILE A 23 7.16 -1.41 8.24
N CYS A 24 6.55 -2.30 9.02
CA CYS A 24 5.24 -2.86 8.70
C CYS A 24 4.13 -1.82 8.87
N SER A 25 3.39 -1.54 7.80
CA SER A 25 2.23 -0.63 7.82
C SER A 25 1.03 -1.13 8.63
N CYS A 26 1.03 -2.40 9.04
CA CYS A 26 -0.02 -2.96 9.89
C CYS A 26 0.34 -2.85 11.39
N CYS A 27 1.53 -3.30 11.78
CA CYS A 27 1.90 -3.44 13.19
C CYS A 27 3.03 -2.50 13.66
N GLY A 28 3.65 -1.75 12.75
CA GLY A 28 4.72 -0.78 13.07
C GLY A 28 6.09 -1.39 13.39
N LYS A 29 6.25 -2.72 13.35
CA LYS A 29 7.54 -3.39 13.57
C LYS A 29 8.34 -3.51 12.27
N GLU A 30 9.66 -3.66 12.38
CA GLU A 30 10.51 -3.92 11.22
C GLU A 30 10.14 -5.25 10.54
N GLY A 31 10.18 -5.26 9.21
CA GLY A 31 9.96 -6.41 8.36
C GLY A 31 11.12 -6.58 7.37
N LEU A 32 11.08 -7.68 6.63
CA LEU A 32 12.07 -8.01 5.62
C LEU A 32 11.58 -7.53 4.25
N ARG A 33 12.39 -6.69 3.59
CA ARG A 33 12.20 -6.34 2.17
C ARG A 33 13.16 -7.17 1.32
N LYS A 34 12.64 -7.85 0.30
CA LYS A 34 13.42 -8.52 -0.76
C LYS A 34 12.87 -8.12 -2.13
N GLY A 35 13.51 -7.13 -2.76
CA GLY A 35 13.02 -6.56 -4.02
C GLY A 35 11.64 -5.92 -3.85
N LYS A 36 10.66 -6.44 -4.59
CA LYS A 36 9.24 -6.03 -4.56
C LYS A 36 8.44 -6.67 -3.41
N LEU A 37 9.01 -7.61 -2.66
CA LEU A 37 8.29 -8.30 -1.58
C LEU A 37 8.62 -7.68 -0.23
N PHE A 38 7.60 -7.46 0.59
CA PHE A 38 7.70 -7.14 2.01
C PHE A 38 7.05 -8.23 2.86
N ILE A 39 7.75 -8.68 3.90
CA ILE A 39 7.30 -9.73 4.82
C ILE A 39 7.49 -9.25 6.26
N CYS A 40 6.41 -9.19 7.03
CA CYS A 40 6.47 -8.96 8.47
C CYS A 40 6.30 -10.26 9.25
N LYS A 41 7.35 -10.70 9.95
CA LYS A 41 7.31 -11.90 10.80
C LYS A 41 6.47 -11.75 12.09
N HIS A 42 6.08 -10.52 12.43
CA HIS A 42 5.34 -10.26 13.67
C HIS A 42 3.83 -10.37 13.51
N CYS A 43 3.28 -9.94 12.38
CA CYS A 43 1.85 -10.04 12.08
C CYS A 43 1.55 -10.90 10.85
N ASN A 44 2.58 -11.56 10.30
CA ASN A 44 2.50 -12.41 9.11
C ASN A 44 1.95 -11.68 7.87
N LEU A 45 2.16 -10.36 7.78
CA LEU A 45 1.76 -9.56 6.63
C LEU A 45 2.74 -9.77 5.47
N HIS A 46 2.22 -10.17 4.31
CA HIS A 46 2.96 -10.39 3.07
C HIS A 46 2.33 -9.51 1.98
N LEU A 47 3.07 -8.55 1.43
CA LEU A 47 2.55 -7.67 0.38
C LEU A 47 3.68 -7.01 -0.43
N ASP A 48 3.31 -6.25 -1.48
CA ASP A 48 4.26 -5.50 -2.29
C ASP A 48 4.97 -4.38 -1.50
N ALA A 49 6.30 -4.33 -1.56
CA ALA A 49 7.10 -3.40 -0.76
C ALA A 49 6.77 -1.93 -0.99
N ASP A 50 6.35 -1.55 -2.20
CA ASP A 50 5.98 -0.17 -2.52
C ASP A 50 4.56 0.13 -2.01
N LEU A 51 3.65 -0.85 -2.02
CA LEU A 51 2.35 -0.73 -1.35
C LEU A 51 2.51 -0.57 0.18
N ASN A 52 3.46 -1.30 0.80
CA ASN A 52 3.77 -1.13 2.22
C ASN A 52 4.26 0.31 2.49
N ALA A 53 5.19 0.79 1.67
CA ALA A 53 5.75 2.13 1.80
C ALA A 53 4.68 3.21 1.62
N ALA A 54 3.80 3.07 0.61
CA ALA A 54 2.70 4.00 0.37
C ALA A 54 1.75 4.11 1.56
N ARG A 55 1.42 2.98 2.21
CA ARG A 55 0.61 2.97 3.44
C ARG A 55 1.31 3.68 4.59
N ASN A 56 2.61 3.44 4.79
CA ASN A 56 3.38 4.13 5.81
C ASN A 56 3.47 5.64 5.56
N ILE A 57 3.60 6.06 4.30
CA ILE A 57 3.57 7.47 3.89
C ILE A 57 2.20 8.09 4.20
N ALA A 58 1.11 7.41 3.86
CA ALA A 58 -0.25 7.88 4.14
C ALA A 58 -0.56 7.96 5.65
N GLN A 59 0.02 7.06 6.45
CA GLN A 59 -0.10 7.04 7.91
C GLN A 59 0.86 8.00 8.62
N TYR A 60 1.79 8.64 7.90
CA TYR A 60 2.77 9.54 8.49
C TYR A 60 2.05 10.69 9.21
N LYS A 61 2.09 10.66 10.54
CA LYS A 61 1.40 11.63 11.38
C LYS A 61 2.06 12.98 11.19
N THR A 62 1.37 13.87 10.50
CA THR A 62 1.59 15.30 10.67
C THR A 62 1.11 15.63 12.08
N ASP A 63 1.92 16.29 12.89
CA ASP A 63 1.68 16.51 14.32
C ASP A 63 0.20 16.77 14.67
N ASN A 64 -0.29 16.02 15.66
CA ASN A 64 -1.53 16.22 16.41
C ASN A 64 -2.86 16.25 15.64
N LYS A 65 -3.43 15.07 15.38
CA LYS A 65 -4.86 14.79 15.61
C LYS A 65 -5.07 13.29 15.78
N LYS A 66 -5.09 12.81 17.03
CA LYS A 66 -5.74 11.54 17.37
C LYS A 66 -7.23 11.72 17.12
N LYS A 67 -7.70 11.41 15.91
CA LYS A 67 -9.11 11.10 15.69
C LYS A 67 -9.18 9.69 15.13
N LYS A 68 -9.56 8.75 16.00
CA LYS A 68 -10.07 7.44 15.58
C LYS A 68 -11.39 7.73 14.87
N HIS A 69 -11.35 7.94 13.57
CA HIS A 69 -12.54 7.79 12.74
C HIS A 69 -12.39 6.46 12.02
N ASN A 70 -13.36 5.57 12.19
CA ASN A 70 -13.57 4.40 11.35
C ASN A 70 -13.99 4.89 9.96
N ILE A 71 -13.06 5.51 9.24
CA ILE A 71 -13.26 5.89 7.85
C ILE A 71 -12.84 4.65 7.08
N GLU A 72 -13.82 3.84 6.70
CA GLU A 72 -13.64 2.92 5.58
C GLU A 72 -13.00 3.74 4.45
N PRO A 73 -11.82 3.32 3.92
CA PRO A 73 -11.19 4.05 2.85
C PRO A 73 -12.24 4.27 1.76
N PRO A 74 -12.36 5.47 1.15
CA PRO A 74 -13.09 5.58 -0.09
C PRO A 74 -12.21 4.92 -1.15
N TYR A 75 -12.13 3.60 -1.09
CA TYR A 75 -11.77 2.82 -2.25
C TYR A 75 -12.86 3.21 -3.25
N MET A 76 -12.51 4.06 -4.21
CA MET A 76 -13.27 4.07 -5.45
C MET A 76 -13.30 2.62 -5.87
N GLY A 77 -14.50 2.05 -5.91
CA GLY A 77 -14.76 0.63 -6.06
C GLY A 77 -13.67 0.00 -6.91
N ALA A 78 -12.84 -0.86 -6.30
CA ALA A 78 -12.39 -1.99 -7.06
C ALA A 78 -13.70 -2.66 -7.45
N GLN A 79 -14.19 -2.36 -8.65
CA GLN A 79 -15.26 -3.13 -9.24
C GLN A 79 -14.75 -4.55 -9.16
N ASP A 80 -15.40 -5.31 -8.29
CA ASP A 80 -15.23 -6.73 -8.20
C ASP A 80 -15.30 -7.22 -9.64
N CYS A 81 -14.17 -7.65 -10.17
CA CYS A 81 -14.13 -8.35 -11.43
C CYS A 81 -14.77 -9.72 -11.17
N HIS A 82 -16.08 -9.74 -11.00
CA HIS A 82 -16.92 -10.80 -11.51
C HIS A 82 -16.86 -10.74 -13.04
N LEU A 83 -15.67 -11.00 -13.58
CA LEU A 83 -15.64 -11.83 -14.75
C LEU A 83 -16.08 -13.21 -14.27
N PRO A 84 -17.08 -13.84 -14.89
CA PRO A 84 -17.36 -15.24 -14.61
C PRO A 84 -16.05 -16.00 -14.85
N VAL A 85 -15.54 -16.63 -13.80
CA VAL A 85 -14.47 -17.62 -13.94
C VAL A 85 -15.07 -18.77 -14.72
N ILE A 86 -14.98 -18.71 -16.05
CA ILE A 86 -15.05 -19.92 -16.87
C ILE A 86 -13.90 -20.80 -16.37
N LYS A 87 -14.27 -21.89 -15.71
CA LYS A 87 -13.34 -22.91 -15.22
C LYS A 87 -12.78 -23.63 -16.43
N GLU A 88 -11.76 -23.07 -17.05
CA GLU A 88 -10.80 -23.75 -17.93
C GLU A 88 -9.81 -22.69 -18.41
N ASP A 89 -8.64 -22.65 -17.77
CA ASP A 89 -7.33 -22.38 -18.39
C ASP A 89 -6.30 -22.17 -17.28
N VAL A 90 -5.91 -23.30 -16.69
CA VAL A 90 -4.65 -23.41 -15.95
C VAL A 90 -3.53 -23.14 -16.96
N ARG A 91 -3.10 -21.88 -17.07
CA ARG A 91 -1.83 -21.55 -17.73
C ARG A 91 -0.71 -22.17 -16.91
N LYS A 92 -0.33 -23.40 -17.27
CA LYS A 92 0.92 -24.03 -16.83
C LYS A 92 2.07 -23.10 -17.24
N CYS A 93 2.80 -22.59 -16.25
CA CYS A 93 4.14 -22.08 -16.51
C CYS A 93 4.99 -23.24 -17.06
N PRO A 94 5.72 -23.08 -18.17
CA PRO A 94 6.67 -24.10 -18.59
C PRO A 94 7.84 -24.12 -17.61
N ASP A 95 8.14 -25.30 -17.09
CA ASP A 95 9.38 -25.58 -16.38
C ASP A 95 10.56 -25.54 -17.38
N PHE A 96 11.68 -24.96 -16.94
CA PHE A 96 12.95 -24.92 -17.69
C PHE A 96 13.49 -26.32 -18.00
#